data_AF-A0A9P7A2X6-F1
#
_entry.id   AF-A0A9P7A2X6-F1
#
_cell.length_a   1.000
_cell.length_b   1.000
_cell.length_c   1.000
_cell.angle_alpha   90.00
_cell.angle_beta   90.00
_cell.angle_gamma   90.00
#
_symmetry.space_group_name_H-M   'P 1'
#
loop_
_entity.id
_entity.type
_entity.pdbx_description
1 polymer ?
#
loop_
_entity_poly.entity_id
_entity_poly.type
_entity_poly.pdbx_seq_one_letter_code
_entity_poly.pdbx_strand_id
1 'polypeptide(L)'
;CRIEGVPCGMFVEGTTSAVSAHLRGHGITGPDSASTNCPWAGCSKTLKRGGMTRHILTHLGVKVRCSVCGVVKCRLDLLRAH
;
A
#
# COMPACT_ATOMS: atom_id res chain seq x y z
N CYS A 1 -9.95 -4.85 1.03
CA CYS A 1 -8.84 -5.03 0.06
C CYS A 1 -9.32 -5.89 -1.11
N ARG A 2 -8.84 -5.71 -2.36
CA ARG A 2 -9.17 -6.55 -3.55
C ARG A 2 -7.95 -7.29 -4.11
N ILE A 3 -7.11 -7.82 -3.23
CA ILE A 3 -6.02 -8.72 -3.62
C ILE A 3 -6.64 -9.99 -4.23
N GLU A 4 -6.12 -10.43 -5.37
CA GLU A 4 -6.57 -11.61 -6.13
C GLU A 4 -8.06 -11.58 -6.56
N GLY A 5 -8.67 -10.40 -6.64
CA GLY A 5 -10.05 -10.24 -7.11
C GLY A 5 -11.12 -10.39 -6.05
N VAL A 6 -10.78 -10.90 -4.87
CA VAL A 6 -11.76 -11.17 -3.80
C VAL A 6 -11.68 -10.09 -2.71
N PRO A 7 -12.80 -9.46 -2.31
CA PRO A 7 -12.82 -8.58 -1.16
C PRO A 7 -12.58 -9.38 0.14
N CYS A 8 -11.44 -9.16 0.79
CA CYS A 8 -11.07 -9.93 1.99
C CYS A 8 -11.80 -9.51 3.29
N GLY A 9 -12.68 -8.49 3.25
CA GLY A 9 -13.46 -8.02 4.41
C GLY A 9 -12.68 -7.34 5.55
N MET A 10 -11.35 -7.45 5.58
CA MET A 10 -10.52 -6.90 6.66
C MET A 10 -10.41 -5.38 6.59
N PHE A 11 -10.61 -4.73 7.73
CA PHE A 11 -10.17 -3.36 7.95
C PHE A 11 -8.66 -3.34 8.15
N VAL A 12 -7.98 -2.49 7.40
CA VAL A 12 -6.53 -2.31 7.50
C VAL A 12 -6.28 -0.83 7.70
N GLU A 13 -5.57 -0.49 8.76
CA GLU A 13 -5.14 0.88 8.98
C GLU A 13 -4.25 1.34 7.82
N GLY A 14 -4.39 2.61 7.41
CA GLY A 14 -3.66 3.18 6.29
C GLY A 14 -2.17 3.43 6.55
N THR A 15 -1.51 2.62 7.37
CA THR A 15 -0.08 2.74 7.65
C THR A 15 0.71 1.70 6.85
N THR A 16 1.98 1.99 6.55
CA THR A 16 2.85 1.04 5.86
C THR A 16 3.04 -0.24 6.67
N SER A 17 3.16 -0.15 7.99
CA SER A 17 3.34 -1.31 8.85
C SER A 17 2.10 -2.21 8.87
N ALA A 18 0.90 -1.63 9.01
CA ALA A 18 -0.35 -2.38 9.00
C ALA A 18 -0.61 -3.05 7.64
N VAL A 19 -0.38 -2.32 6.53
CA VAL A 19 -0.49 -2.91 5.19
C VAL A 19 0.54 -4.01 4.98
N SER A 20 1.79 -3.83 5.41
CA SER A 20 2.83 -4.86 5.30
C SER A 20 2.45 -6.15 6.04
N ALA A 21 1.92 -6.02 7.26
CA ALA A 21 1.41 -7.17 8.02
C ALA A 21 0.21 -7.83 7.31
N HIS A 22 -0.73 -7.03 6.79
CA HIS A 22 -1.87 -7.52 6.03
C HIS A 22 -1.46 -8.30 4.77
N LEU A 23 -0.47 -7.81 4.02
CA LEU A 23 0.05 -8.48 2.82
C LEU A 23 0.66 -9.85 3.14
N ARG A 24 1.30 -10.00 4.30
CA ARG A 24 1.81 -11.32 4.75
C ARG A 24 0.67 -12.31 4.98
N GLY A 25 -0.50 -11.85 5.42
CA GLY A 25 -1.71 -12.68 5.53
C GLY A 25 -2.21 -13.21 4.18
N HIS A 26 -1.89 -12.51 3.08
CA HIS A 26 -2.13 -12.96 1.71
C HIS A 26 -0.95 -13.78 1.13
N GLY A 27 0.01 -14.22 1.95
CA GLY A 27 1.17 -14.97 1.48
C GLY A 27 2.20 -14.15 0.70
N ILE A 28 2.02 -12.83 0.58
CA ILE A 28 2.94 -11.93 -0.13
C ILE A 28 4.17 -11.73 0.74
N THR A 29 5.09 -12.70 0.68
CA THR A 29 6.32 -12.86 1.46
C THR A 29 7.56 -12.82 0.55
N GLY A 30 8.78 -12.67 1.09
CA GLY A 30 10.03 -12.67 0.29
C GLY A 30 11.05 -11.55 0.59
N PRO A 31 12.17 -11.48 -0.13
CA PRO A 31 13.17 -10.43 0.07
C PRO A 31 12.72 -9.10 -0.57
N ASP A 32 13.12 -7.96 0.00
CA ASP A 32 12.74 -6.62 -0.49
C ASP A 32 13.22 -6.32 -1.93
N SER A 33 14.27 -7.01 -2.37
CA SER A 33 14.85 -6.91 -3.71
C SER A 33 14.06 -7.67 -4.78
N ALA A 34 13.21 -8.63 -4.39
CA ALA A 34 12.45 -9.42 -5.36
C ALA A 34 11.38 -8.56 -6.03
N SER A 35 11.37 -8.58 -7.36
CA SER A 35 10.33 -7.94 -8.18
C SER A 35 9.18 -8.92 -8.38
N THR A 36 7.97 -8.49 -8.03
CA THR A 36 6.75 -9.28 -8.19
C THR A 36 5.64 -8.42 -8.76
N ASN A 37 4.70 -9.06 -9.45
CA ASN A 37 3.50 -8.38 -9.94
C ASN A 37 2.62 -7.97 -8.77
N CYS A 38 1.99 -6.81 -8.89
CA CYS A 38 1.00 -6.37 -7.94
C CYS A 38 -0.15 -7.40 -7.92
N PRO A 39 -0.50 -7.96 -6.76
CA PRO A 39 -1.56 -8.95 -6.67
C PRO A 39 -2.96 -8.31 -6.62
N TRP A 40 -3.05 -6.98 -6.77
CA TRP A 40 -4.33 -6.29 -6.81
C TRP A 40 -5.07 -6.56 -8.12
N ALA A 41 -6.36 -6.86 -8.03
CA ALA A 41 -7.19 -7.15 -9.19
C ALA A 41 -7.20 -5.99 -10.20
N GLY A 42 -6.82 -6.26 -11.45
CA GLY A 42 -6.74 -5.26 -12.51
C GLY A 42 -5.50 -4.36 -12.44
N CYS A 43 -4.52 -4.68 -11.60
CA CYS A 43 -3.23 -3.99 -11.58
C CYS A 43 -2.13 -4.83 -12.22
N SER A 44 -1.49 -4.29 -13.26
CA SER A 44 -0.40 -4.97 -13.98
C SER A 44 0.98 -4.41 -13.63
N LYS A 45 1.12 -3.67 -12.53
CA LYS A 45 2.40 -3.07 -12.14
C LYS A 45 3.32 -4.11 -11.51
N THR A 46 4.54 -4.21 -12.00
CA THR A 46 5.62 -4.98 -11.34
C THR A 46 6.43 -4.06 -10.46
N LEU A 47 6.60 -4.42 -9.19
CA LEU A 47 7.39 -3.64 -8.24
C LEU A 47 8.30 -4.54 -7.41
N LYS A 48 9.41 -3.97 -6.93
CA LYS A 48 10.18 -4.58 -5.84
C LYS A 48 9.30 -4.71 -4.60
N ARG A 49 9.50 -5.79 -3.84
CA ARG A 49 8.70 -6.08 -2.64
C ARG A 49 8.76 -4.93 -1.61
N GLY A 50 9.91 -4.31 -1.42
CA GLY A 50 10.03 -3.13 -0.56
C GLY A 50 9.18 -1.92 -1.00
N GLY A 51 8.76 -1.88 -2.26
CA GLY A 51 7.82 -0.90 -2.81
C GLY A 51 6.36 -1.32 -2.79
N MET A 52 6.06 -2.62 -2.60
CA MET A 52 4.71 -3.18 -2.76
C MET A 52 3.73 -2.61 -1.73
N THR A 53 4.12 -2.55 -0.46
CA THR A 53 3.28 -1.97 0.61
C THR A 53 2.81 -0.56 0.28
N ARG A 54 3.74 0.30 -0.15
CA ARG A 54 3.44 1.68 -0.52
C ARG A 54 2.57 1.77 -1.78
N HIS A 55 2.78 0.85 -2.73
CA HIS A 55 1.91 0.76 -3.88
C HIS A 55 0.48 0.35 -3.51
N ILE A 56 0.30 -0.62 -2.62
CA ILE A 56 -1.04 -1.07 -2.18
C ILE A 56 -1.81 0.05 -1.46
N LEU A 57 -1.13 0.94 -0.72
CA LEU A 57 -1.77 2.12 -0.12
C LEU A 57 -2.48 3.00 -1.15
N THR A 58 -2.00 3.06 -2.41
CA THR A 58 -2.67 3.84 -3.46
C THR A 58 -4.00 3.23 -3.88
N HIS A 59 -4.10 1.88 -3.86
CA HIS A 59 -5.35 1.18 -4.15
C HIS A 59 -6.36 1.28 -3.01
N LEU A 60 -5.87 1.32 -1.77
CA LEU A 60 -6.71 1.55 -0.59
C LEU A 60 -7.16 3.02 -0.45
N GLY A 61 -6.67 3.91 -1.32
CA GLY A 61 -7.03 5.33 -1.30
C GLY A 61 -6.54 6.06 -0.04
N VAL A 62 -5.51 5.52 0.63
CA VAL A 62 -4.96 6.12 1.84
C VAL A 62 -4.31 7.45 1.49
N LYS A 63 -4.71 8.49 2.23
CA LYS A 63 -4.19 9.84 2.07
C LYS A 63 -3.78 10.40 3.43
N VAL A 64 -2.75 11.23 3.42
CA VAL A 64 -2.23 11.92 4.61
C VAL A 64 -2.54 13.40 4.47
N ARG A 65 -3.07 14.00 5.53
CA ARG A 65 -3.46 15.42 5.55
C ARG A 65 -2.48 16.23 6.40
N CYS A 66 -2.08 17.40 5.90
CA CYS A 66 -1.33 18.37 6.68
C CYS A 66 -2.23 18.92 7.78
N SER A 67 -1.77 18.90 9.03
CA SER A 67 -2.50 19.49 10.15
C SER A 67 -2.49 21.02 10.14
N VAL A 68 -1.53 21.65 9.45
CA VAL A 68 -1.36 23.11 9.40
C VAL A 68 -2.21 23.74 8.30
N CYS A 69 -2.09 23.25 7.06
CA CYS A 69 -2.73 23.86 5.89
C CYS A 69 -3.86 22.98 5.29
N GLY A 70 -4.07 21.77 5.81
CA GLY A 70 -5.11 20.86 5.33
C GLY A 70 -4.83 20.15 3.99
N VAL A 71 -3.68 20.40 3.36
CA VAL A 71 -3.27 19.77 2.09
C VAL A 71 -3.22 18.25 2.23
N VAL A 72 -3.78 17.56 1.24
CA VAL A 72 -3.86 16.11 1.22
C VAL A 72 -2.84 15.56 0.23
N LYS A 73 -1.92 14.72 0.71
CA LYS A 73 -0.93 13.99 -0.11
C LYS A 73 -1.20 12.49 -0.02
N CYS A 74 -0.75 11.73 -1.00
CA CYS A 74 -0.86 10.27 -0.98
C CYS A 74 0.21 9.59 -0.09
N ARG A 75 1.19 10.35 0.42
CA ARG A 75 2.35 9.83 1.19
C ARG A 75 2.84 10.84 2.23
N LEU A 76 3.39 10.33 3.34
CA LEU A 76 3.93 11.15 4.43
C LEU A 76 5.21 11.89 4.06
N ASP A 77 6.12 11.29 3.29
CA ASP A 77 7.35 11.96 2.86
C ASP A 77 7.07 13.16 1.94
N LEU A 78 6.08 13.03 1.05
CA LEU A 78 5.59 14.14 0.23
C LEU A 78 4.89 15.23 1.04
N LEU A 79 4.35 14.88 2.21
CA LEU A 79 3.78 15.83 3.14
C LEU A 79 4.86 16.54 3.97
N ARG A 80 5.93 15.83 4.34
CA ARG A 80 7.08 16.40 5.06
C ARG A 80 7.90 17.36 4.21
N ALA A 81 7.96 17.12 2.90
CA ALA A 81 8.62 18.00 1.94
C ALA A 81 7.73 19.15 1.43
N HIS A 82 6.48 19.20 1.87
CA HIS A 82 5.52 20.26 1.52
C HIS A 82 5.59 21.40 2.53
#